data_AF-A0A7K7SLX9-F1
#
_entry.id   AF-A0A7K7SLX9-F1
#
_cell.length_a   1.000
_cell.length_b   1.000
_cell.length_c   1.000
_cell.angle_alpha   90.00
_cell.angle_beta   90.00
_cell.angle_gamma   90.00
#
_symmetry.space_group_name_H-M   'P 1'
#
loop_
_entity.id
_entity.type
_entity.pdbx_description
1 polymer ?
#
loop_
_entity_poly.entity_id
_entity_poly.type
_entity_poly.pdbx_seq_one_letter_code
_entity_poly.pdbx_strand_id
1 'polypeptide(L)'
;AALRSPRCDDTAVEAAADLALRQINAHREEGYVLSLYRISSVREQPQEITGSVFYLILDVVDTECHVLSKKLWKNCNTRPPHSTVYGQCKAIIYINQARNIAHLNSYECTLQPVPPSYIGSICPDCPLDDNPTKLMYLDTAVQSLAKFNKESEQTHYFSVLNVTRASMQWVVGPAYFVEFLIQETSCSKADTVADISMCEPLPSEEAQIGFCKGSVVNSPREKFVTISC
;
A
#
# COMPACT_ATOMS: atom_id res chain seq x y z
N ALA A 1 2.97 -37.30 8.00
CA ALA A 1 3.60 -37.41 6.65
C ALA A 1 4.97 -36.74 6.62
N ALA A 2 5.87 -37.20 5.74
CA ALA A 2 7.21 -36.65 5.59
C ALA A 2 7.21 -35.27 4.90
N LEU A 3 8.13 -34.39 5.31
CA LEU A 3 8.30 -33.06 4.74
C LEU A 3 9.08 -33.14 3.42
N ARG A 4 8.52 -32.56 2.35
CA ARG A 4 9.12 -32.47 1.01
C ARG A 4 9.71 -31.09 0.77
N SER A 5 10.67 -31.03 -0.15
CA SER A 5 11.33 -29.78 -0.57
C SER A 5 11.21 -29.65 -2.09
N PRO A 6 10.03 -29.27 -2.60
CA PRO A 6 9.83 -29.06 -4.03
C PRO A 6 10.70 -27.90 -4.53
N ARG A 7 10.80 -27.74 -5.84
CA ARG A 7 11.54 -26.60 -6.42
C ARG A 7 10.68 -25.34 -6.34
N CYS A 8 11.34 -24.20 -6.19
CA CYS A 8 10.64 -22.92 -6.11
C CYS A 8 9.93 -22.54 -7.43
N ASP A 9 10.40 -23.05 -8.56
CA ASP A 9 9.84 -22.84 -9.90
C ASP A 9 8.79 -23.91 -10.29
N ASP A 10 8.45 -24.82 -9.37
CA ASP A 10 7.35 -25.77 -9.61
C ASP A 10 6.02 -25.00 -9.67
N THR A 11 5.21 -25.26 -10.70
CA THR A 11 3.93 -24.55 -10.94
C THR A 11 2.96 -24.64 -9.77
N ALA A 12 2.94 -25.76 -9.05
CA ALA A 12 2.14 -25.95 -7.84
C ALA A 12 2.63 -25.05 -6.68
N VAL A 13 3.93 -24.82 -6.58
CA VAL A 13 4.55 -23.94 -5.58
C VAL A 13 4.27 -22.48 -5.90
N GLU A 14 4.37 -22.09 -7.17
CA GLU A 14 3.98 -20.73 -7.62
C GLU A 14 2.50 -20.44 -7.35
N ALA A 15 1.61 -21.42 -7.61
CA ALA A 15 0.19 -21.31 -7.29
C ALA A 15 -0.05 -21.18 -5.78
N ALA A 16 0.70 -21.94 -4.95
CA ALA A 16 0.61 -21.83 -3.50
C ALA A 16 1.07 -20.46 -2.99
N ALA A 17 2.16 -19.92 -3.54
CA ALA A 17 2.64 -18.58 -3.22
C ALA A 17 1.65 -17.48 -3.62
N ASP A 18 1.04 -17.59 -4.80
CA ASP A 18 0.02 -16.65 -5.26
C ASP A 18 -1.23 -16.67 -4.35
N LEU A 19 -1.72 -17.86 -4.00
CA LEU A 19 -2.85 -18.02 -3.07
C LEU A 19 -2.54 -17.47 -1.67
N ALA A 20 -1.35 -17.77 -1.15
CA ALA A 20 -0.90 -17.22 0.14
C ALA A 20 -0.85 -15.71 0.11
N LEU A 21 -0.21 -15.11 -0.90
CA LEU A 21 -0.06 -13.66 -0.98
C LEU A 21 -1.40 -12.93 -1.18
N ARG A 22 -2.35 -13.53 -1.92
CA ARG A 22 -3.72 -13.02 -2.02
C ARG A 22 -4.40 -12.96 -0.65
N GLN A 23 -4.32 -14.03 0.13
CA GLN A 23 -4.94 -14.08 1.46
C GLN A 23 -4.24 -13.15 2.46
N ILE A 24 -2.91 -13.04 2.40
CA ILE A 24 -2.13 -12.06 3.19
C ILE A 24 -2.62 -10.65 2.90
N ASN A 25 -2.68 -10.24 1.62
CA ASN A 25 -3.10 -8.90 1.24
C ASN A 25 -4.58 -8.63 1.52
N ALA A 26 -5.44 -9.66 1.49
CA ALA A 26 -6.85 -9.53 1.85
C ALA A 26 -7.04 -9.32 3.36
N HIS A 27 -6.23 -10.00 4.19
CA HIS A 27 -6.26 -9.94 5.65
C HIS A 27 -5.66 -8.64 6.21
N ARG A 28 -4.67 -8.04 5.54
CA ARG A 28 -4.06 -6.79 5.99
C ARG A 28 -5.01 -5.61 5.87
N GLU A 29 -5.06 -4.80 6.93
CA GLU A 29 -5.88 -3.58 7.02
C GLU A 29 -5.07 -2.30 6.78
N GLU A 30 -3.76 -2.35 7.03
CA GLU A 30 -2.85 -1.22 6.87
C GLU A 30 -1.74 -1.45 5.85
N GLY A 31 -1.32 -0.34 5.24
CA GLY A 31 -0.19 -0.27 4.32
C GLY A 31 -0.55 -0.66 2.89
N TYR A 32 0.46 -1.14 2.16
CA TYR A 32 0.37 -1.34 0.72
C TYR A 32 0.28 -2.82 0.36
N VAL A 33 -0.43 -3.13 -0.73
CA VAL A 33 -0.50 -4.46 -1.31
C VAL A 33 0.92 -4.92 -1.64
N LEU A 34 1.27 -6.13 -1.22
CA LEU A 34 2.57 -6.75 -1.49
C LEU A 34 2.51 -7.53 -2.80
N SER A 35 3.55 -7.38 -3.61
CA SER A 35 3.83 -8.21 -4.77
C SER A 35 4.91 -9.24 -4.44
N LEU A 36 4.84 -10.40 -5.08
CA LEU A 36 5.86 -11.42 -4.97
C LEU A 36 7.10 -10.98 -5.76
N TYR A 37 8.27 -10.97 -5.12
CA TYR A 37 9.55 -10.81 -5.81
C TYR A 37 10.13 -12.17 -6.20
N ARG A 38 10.20 -13.10 -5.25
CA ARG A 38 10.58 -14.51 -5.49
C ARG A 38 10.16 -15.42 -4.33
N ILE A 39 10.15 -16.72 -4.60
CA ILE A 39 9.97 -17.76 -3.58
C ILE A 39 11.36 -18.15 -3.06
N SER A 40 11.65 -17.79 -1.82
CA SER A 40 12.97 -17.99 -1.20
C SER A 40 13.14 -19.40 -0.66
N SER A 41 12.08 -19.99 -0.14
CA SER A 41 12.07 -21.37 0.34
C SER A 41 10.66 -21.92 0.38
N VAL A 42 10.55 -23.23 0.15
CA VAL A 42 9.30 -23.97 0.24
C VAL A 42 9.53 -25.31 0.93
N ARG A 43 8.63 -25.66 1.84
CA ARG A 43 8.46 -27.03 2.32
C ARG A 43 7.01 -27.43 2.15
N GLU A 44 6.78 -28.66 1.70
CA GLU A 44 5.44 -29.22 1.55
C GLU A 44 5.27 -30.39 2.51
N GLN A 45 4.17 -30.39 3.27
CA GLN A 45 3.74 -31.52 4.07
C GLN A 45 2.43 -32.07 3.51
N PRO A 46 2.45 -33.22 2.80
CA PRO A 46 1.24 -33.89 2.37
C PRO A 46 0.36 -34.27 3.57
N GLN A 47 -0.96 -34.13 3.43
CA GLN A 47 -1.95 -34.51 4.43
C GLN A 47 -2.76 -35.72 3.93
N GLU A 48 -3.38 -36.45 4.86
CA GLU A 48 -4.34 -37.49 4.49
C GLU A 48 -5.55 -36.78 3.84
N ILE A 49 -5.99 -37.22 2.65
CA ILE A 49 -7.06 -36.59 1.81
C ILE A 49 -6.55 -35.51 0.83
N THR A 50 -5.62 -35.85 -0.07
CA THR A 50 -5.18 -35.07 -1.26
C THR A 50 -4.76 -33.61 -1.04
N GLY A 51 -4.71 -33.15 0.22
CA GLY A 51 -4.28 -31.83 0.60
C GLY A 51 -2.81 -31.81 1.00
N SER A 52 -2.22 -30.63 0.98
CA SER A 52 -0.85 -30.38 1.43
C SER A 52 -0.82 -29.08 2.23
N VAL A 53 0.01 -29.03 3.25
CA VAL A 53 0.39 -27.79 3.94
C VAL A 53 1.70 -27.30 3.35
N PHE A 54 1.73 -26.06 2.88
CA PHE A 54 2.93 -25.41 2.38
C PHE A 54 3.46 -24.44 3.43
N TYR A 55 4.75 -24.56 3.74
CA TYR A 55 5.51 -23.60 4.52
C TYR A 55 6.35 -22.79 3.54
N LEU A 56 5.98 -21.54 3.34
CA LEU A 56 6.53 -20.65 2.33
C LEU A 56 7.36 -19.55 2.99
N ILE A 57 8.49 -19.27 2.38
CA ILE A 57 9.25 -18.04 2.62
C ILE A 57 9.26 -17.26 1.31
N LEU A 58 8.60 -16.12 1.29
CA LEU A 58 8.37 -15.29 0.12
C LEU A 58 9.13 -13.97 0.29
N ASP A 59 10.03 -13.66 -0.64
CA ASP A 59 10.57 -12.30 -0.72
C ASP A 59 9.53 -11.44 -1.45
N VAL A 60 9.17 -10.31 -0.84
CA VAL A 60 8.07 -9.45 -1.27
C VAL A 60 8.53 -8.01 -1.40
N VAL A 61 7.84 -7.26 -2.26
CA VAL A 61 7.99 -5.82 -2.43
C VAL A 61 6.62 -5.15 -2.33
N ASP A 62 6.58 -3.93 -1.84
CA ASP A 62 5.35 -3.16 -1.83
C ASP A 62 4.98 -2.63 -3.21
N THR A 63 3.71 -2.26 -3.35
CA THR A 63 3.15 -1.69 -4.57
C THR A 63 2.57 -0.32 -4.32
N GLU A 64 2.11 0.31 -5.38
CA GLU A 64 1.41 1.58 -5.34
C GLU A 64 -0.04 1.50 -4.85
N CYS A 65 -0.59 0.29 -4.68
CA CYS A 65 -1.95 0.09 -4.20
C CYS A 65 -1.99 0.03 -2.68
N HIS A 66 -2.85 0.83 -2.05
CA HIS A 66 -3.19 0.64 -0.65
C HIS A 66 -4.04 -0.63 -0.47
N VAL A 67 -3.91 -1.34 0.67
CA VAL A 67 -4.67 -2.59 0.93
C VAL A 67 -6.19 -2.37 0.97
N LEU A 68 -6.64 -1.15 1.27
CA LEU A 68 -8.06 -0.75 1.21
C LEU A 68 -8.66 -0.89 -0.20
N SER A 69 -7.85 -0.81 -1.26
CA SER A 69 -8.34 -0.97 -2.63
C SER A 69 -8.82 -2.40 -2.94
N LYS A 70 -8.42 -3.39 -2.12
CA LYS A 70 -8.67 -4.82 -2.31
C LYS A 70 -8.28 -5.36 -3.70
N LYS A 71 -7.43 -4.64 -4.43
CA LYS A 71 -6.90 -5.06 -5.73
C LYS A 71 -5.97 -6.26 -5.56
N LEU A 72 -6.01 -7.16 -6.54
CA LEU A 72 -5.02 -8.22 -6.64
C LEU A 72 -3.65 -7.61 -6.90
N TRP A 73 -2.62 -8.18 -6.28
CA TRP A 73 -1.24 -7.68 -6.36
C TRP A 73 -0.71 -7.60 -7.81
N LYS A 74 -1.16 -8.50 -8.70
CA LYS A 74 -0.82 -8.49 -10.13
C LYS A 74 -1.40 -7.29 -10.91
N ASN A 75 -2.40 -6.62 -10.34
CA ASN A 75 -3.04 -5.43 -10.91
C ASN A 75 -2.52 -4.14 -10.27
N CYS A 76 -1.42 -4.24 -9.51
CA CYS A 76 -0.82 -3.13 -8.81
C CYS A 76 0.60 -2.92 -9.32
N ASN A 77 0.90 -1.67 -9.69
CA ASN A 77 2.24 -1.31 -10.15
C ASN A 77 3.23 -1.42 -8.99
N THR A 78 4.36 -2.08 -9.24
CA THR A 78 5.49 -2.10 -8.31
C THR A 78 6.17 -0.74 -8.28
N ARG A 79 6.67 -0.36 -7.10
CA ARG A 79 7.39 0.91 -6.96
C ARG A 79 8.78 0.87 -7.61
N PRO A 80 9.32 2.03 -8.01
CA PRO A 80 10.71 2.11 -8.43
C PRO A 80 11.66 1.85 -7.22
N PRO A 81 12.89 1.38 -7.46
CA PRO A 81 13.80 0.94 -6.40
C PRO A 81 14.07 1.97 -5.29
N HIS A 82 14.02 3.27 -5.62
CA HIS A 82 14.29 4.34 -4.66
C HIS A 82 13.18 4.59 -3.63
N SER A 83 11.97 4.07 -3.86
CA SER A 83 10.83 4.18 -2.96
C SER A 83 10.21 2.82 -2.60
N THR A 84 10.87 1.72 -2.98
CA THR A 84 10.41 0.37 -2.63
C THR A 84 10.62 0.08 -1.14
N VAL A 85 9.59 -0.49 -0.53
CA VAL A 85 9.69 -1.23 0.73
C VAL A 85 9.74 -2.71 0.38
N TYR A 86 10.74 -3.41 0.87
CA TYR A 86 10.95 -4.82 0.57
C TYR A 86 11.02 -5.62 1.87
N GLY A 87 10.89 -6.93 1.76
CA GLY A 87 11.01 -7.78 2.91
C GLY A 87 10.68 -9.22 2.64
N GLN A 88 10.33 -9.94 3.69
CA GLN A 88 10.05 -11.36 3.62
C GLN A 88 8.78 -11.69 4.39
N CYS A 89 7.92 -12.49 3.78
CA CYS A 89 6.74 -13.07 4.41
C CYS A 89 6.95 -14.57 4.60
N LYS A 90 6.80 -15.05 5.82
CA LYS A 90 6.69 -16.47 6.14
C LYS A 90 5.21 -16.82 6.22
N ALA A 91 4.76 -17.81 5.45
CA ALA A 91 3.36 -18.16 5.36
C ALA A 91 3.16 -19.67 5.48
N ILE A 92 2.09 -20.07 6.17
CA ILE A 92 1.63 -21.46 6.26
C ILE A 92 0.26 -21.53 5.62
N ILE A 93 0.13 -22.26 4.52
CA ILE A 93 -1.13 -22.38 3.78
C ILE A 93 -1.49 -23.84 3.55
N TYR A 94 -2.71 -24.22 3.90
CA TYR A 94 -3.30 -25.51 3.53
C TYR A 94 -3.98 -25.40 2.17
N ILE A 95 -3.69 -26.35 1.27
CA ILE A 95 -4.29 -26.41 -0.06
C ILE A 95 -4.80 -27.83 -0.31
N ASN A 96 -6.06 -27.94 -0.73
CA ASN A 96 -6.65 -29.17 -1.23
C ASN A 96 -7.27 -28.90 -2.60
N GLN A 97 -6.56 -29.29 -3.65
CA GLN A 97 -6.97 -29.04 -5.03
C GLN A 97 -8.25 -29.80 -5.38
N ALA A 98 -8.40 -31.04 -4.92
CA ALA A 98 -9.57 -31.87 -5.21
C ALA A 98 -10.88 -31.28 -4.63
N ARG A 99 -10.78 -30.54 -3.53
CA ARG A 99 -11.92 -29.87 -2.87
C ARG A 99 -12.01 -28.37 -3.17
N ASN A 100 -11.09 -27.83 -3.96
CA ASN A 100 -10.95 -26.40 -4.21
C ASN A 100 -10.86 -25.55 -2.91
N ILE A 101 -10.09 -26.04 -1.93
CA ILE A 101 -9.89 -25.37 -0.64
C ILE A 101 -8.47 -24.81 -0.60
N ALA A 102 -8.32 -23.53 -0.28
CA ALA A 102 -7.05 -22.91 0.06
C ALA A 102 -7.26 -22.01 1.29
N HIS A 103 -6.53 -22.27 2.36
CA HIS A 103 -6.71 -21.56 3.63
C HIS A 103 -5.35 -21.21 4.22
N LEU A 104 -5.10 -19.90 4.39
CA LEU A 104 -3.93 -19.37 5.05
C LEU A 104 -4.09 -19.57 6.57
N ASN A 105 -3.29 -20.47 7.13
CA ASN A 105 -3.31 -20.78 8.55
C ASN A 105 -2.64 -19.67 9.38
N SER A 106 -1.49 -19.18 8.91
CA SER A 106 -0.77 -18.09 9.56
C SER A 106 0.22 -17.44 8.60
N TYR A 107 0.58 -16.20 8.90
CA TYR A 107 1.67 -15.52 8.22
C TYR A 107 2.33 -14.49 9.13
N GLU A 108 3.58 -14.18 8.82
CA GLU A 108 4.34 -13.09 9.43
C GLU A 108 5.15 -12.42 8.32
N CYS A 109 5.07 -11.09 8.22
CA CYS A 109 5.83 -10.31 7.24
C CYS A 109 6.73 -9.31 7.96
N THR A 110 8.02 -9.32 7.61
CA THR A 110 8.99 -8.34 8.07
C THR A 110 9.39 -7.48 6.88
N LEU A 111 9.07 -6.19 6.92
CA LEU A 111 9.27 -5.22 5.84
C LEU A 111 10.22 -4.12 6.28
N GLN A 112 11.05 -3.62 5.37
CA GLN A 112 11.95 -2.50 5.59
C GLN A 112 12.09 -1.63 4.32
N PRO A 113 12.16 -0.30 4.46
CA PRO A 113 12.45 0.58 3.34
C PRO A 113 13.93 0.46 2.93
N VAL A 114 14.23 0.84 1.69
CA VAL A 114 15.63 1.05 1.29
C VAL A 114 16.18 2.28 2.04
N PRO A 115 17.37 2.20 2.65
CA PRO A 115 17.94 3.34 3.38
C PRO A 115 18.09 4.58 2.48
N PRO A 116 17.60 5.76 2.90
CA PRO A 116 17.71 6.98 2.09
C PRO A 116 19.15 7.37 1.74
N SER A 117 20.11 7.06 2.61
CA SER A 117 21.54 7.29 2.35
C SER A 117 22.09 6.44 1.20
N TYR A 118 21.57 5.22 1.02
CA TYR A 118 21.93 4.35 -0.09
C TYR A 118 21.31 4.85 -1.39
N ILE A 119 20.06 5.32 -1.34
CA ILE A 119 19.42 5.94 -2.51
C ILE A 119 20.16 7.20 -2.92
N GLY A 120 20.50 8.09 -1.99
CA GLY A 120 21.22 9.32 -2.30
C GLY A 120 22.62 9.11 -2.89
N SER A 121 23.27 7.96 -2.64
CA SER A 121 24.58 7.66 -3.24
C SER A 121 24.48 7.09 -4.66
N ILE A 122 23.37 6.42 -5.01
CA ILE A 122 23.14 5.82 -6.33
C ILE A 122 22.36 6.76 -7.25
N CYS A 123 21.38 7.46 -6.69
CA CYS A 123 20.49 8.40 -7.37
C CYS A 123 20.33 9.67 -6.51
N PRO A 124 21.28 10.62 -6.58
CA PRO A 124 21.22 11.87 -5.83
C PRO A 124 19.99 12.72 -6.15
N ASP A 125 19.47 12.60 -7.38
CA ASP A 125 18.31 13.36 -7.84
C ASP A 125 16.98 12.66 -7.56
N CYS A 126 16.95 11.42 -7.06
CA CYS A 126 15.68 10.73 -6.78
C CYS A 126 14.96 11.34 -5.56
N PRO A 127 13.62 11.35 -5.52
CA PRO A 127 12.88 11.66 -4.30
C PRO A 127 13.34 10.76 -3.15
N LEU A 128 13.62 11.37 -2.01
CA LEU A 128 13.98 10.64 -0.80
C LEU A 128 12.76 10.52 0.11
N ASP A 129 12.48 9.31 0.55
CA ASP A 129 11.48 9.04 1.58
C ASP A 129 11.85 9.78 2.87
N ASP A 130 10.84 10.35 3.51
CA ASP A 130 10.98 11.14 4.73
C ASP A 130 9.85 10.78 5.71
N ASN A 131 9.96 11.27 6.94
CA ASN A 131 8.98 11.02 7.97
C ASN A 131 7.62 11.67 7.60
N PRO A 132 6.56 10.87 7.37
CA PRO A 132 5.26 11.39 6.94
C PRO A 132 4.55 12.26 8.00
N THR A 133 4.98 12.23 9.26
CA THR A 133 4.36 13.04 10.32
C THR A 133 4.85 14.49 10.38
N LYS A 134 5.83 14.89 9.55
CA LYS A 134 6.27 16.28 9.50
C LYS A 134 5.15 17.20 8.99
N LEU A 135 5.04 18.37 9.60
CA LEU A 135 4.00 19.37 9.30
C LEU A 135 3.91 19.74 7.80
N MET A 136 5.04 19.81 7.10
CA MET A 136 5.07 20.12 5.66
C MET A 136 4.31 19.09 4.81
N TYR A 137 4.31 17.82 5.19
CA TYR A 137 3.60 16.76 4.46
C TYR A 137 2.12 16.75 4.81
N LEU A 138 1.76 17.06 6.06
CA LEU A 138 0.37 17.28 6.43
C LEU A 138 -0.22 18.47 5.65
N ASP A 139 0.49 19.59 5.58
CA ASP A 139 0.09 20.75 4.78
C ASP A 139 -0.04 20.41 3.28
N THR A 140 0.90 19.63 2.74
CA THR A 140 0.82 19.12 1.35
C THR A 140 -0.44 18.27 1.13
N ALA A 141 -0.76 17.38 2.05
CA ALA A 141 -1.96 16.54 1.98
C ALA A 141 -3.24 17.38 2.07
N VAL A 142 -3.32 18.33 3.00
CA VAL A 142 -4.46 19.25 3.17
C VAL A 142 -4.69 20.07 1.90
N GLN A 143 -3.64 20.63 1.30
CA GLN A 143 -3.76 21.40 0.07
C GLN A 143 -4.20 20.55 -1.12
N SER A 144 -3.64 19.34 -1.24
CA SER A 144 -4.01 18.40 -2.30
C SER A 144 -5.47 17.96 -2.13
N LEU A 145 -5.90 17.70 -0.89
CA LEU A 145 -7.28 17.34 -0.56
C LEU A 145 -8.26 18.49 -0.80
N ALA A 146 -7.88 19.74 -0.53
CA ALA A 146 -8.71 20.90 -0.84
C ALA A 146 -9.06 20.98 -2.34
N LYS A 147 -8.10 20.63 -3.21
CA LYS A 147 -8.35 20.50 -4.65
C LYS A 147 -9.36 19.39 -4.95
N PHE A 148 -9.18 18.19 -4.38
CA PHE A 148 -10.13 17.08 -4.54
C PHE A 148 -11.54 17.44 -4.05
N ASN A 149 -11.65 18.01 -2.86
CA ASN A 149 -12.94 18.44 -2.30
C ASN A 149 -13.65 19.48 -3.18
N LYS A 150 -12.90 20.33 -3.87
CA LYS A 150 -13.47 21.30 -4.82
C LYS A 150 -13.90 20.68 -6.14
N GLU A 151 -13.12 19.75 -6.68
CA GLU A 151 -13.26 19.26 -8.05
C GLU A 151 -14.02 17.92 -8.15
N SER A 152 -14.11 17.14 -7.07
CA SER A 152 -14.74 15.82 -7.09
C SER A 152 -16.27 15.88 -7.07
N GLU A 153 -16.89 14.88 -7.69
CA GLU A 153 -18.36 14.70 -7.71
C GLU A 153 -18.90 14.00 -6.44
N GLN A 154 -18.08 13.85 -5.40
CA GLN A 154 -18.51 13.28 -4.13
C GLN A 154 -19.55 14.16 -3.45
N THR A 155 -20.50 13.55 -2.74
CA THR A 155 -21.61 14.25 -2.08
C THR A 155 -21.19 14.96 -0.78
N HIS A 156 -20.16 14.46 -0.11
CA HIS A 156 -19.62 15.01 1.13
C HIS A 156 -18.19 15.51 0.97
N TYR A 157 -17.77 16.36 1.90
CA TYR A 157 -16.38 16.74 2.06
C TYR A 157 -15.59 15.66 2.80
N PHE A 158 -14.29 15.59 2.52
CA PHE A 158 -13.36 14.68 3.18
C PHE A 158 -12.31 15.47 3.98
N SER A 159 -11.83 14.87 5.06
CA SER A 159 -10.68 15.35 5.84
C SER A 159 -9.49 14.38 5.70
N VAL A 160 -8.28 14.87 5.99
CA VAL A 160 -7.09 14.01 6.00
C VAL A 160 -7.12 13.17 7.28
N LEU A 161 -7.09 11.84 7.12
CA LEU A 161 -7.00 10.92 8.25
C LEU A 161 -5.55 10.78 8.73
N ASN A 162 -4.66 10.36 7.82
CA ASN A 162 -3.23 10.28 8.09
C ASN A 162 -2.41 10.27 6.79
N VAL A 163 -1.19 10.79 6.86
CA VAL A 163 -0.20 10.64 5.82
C VAL A 163 0.55 9.34 6.05
N THR A 164 0.53 8.44 5.06
CA THR A 164 1.12 7.10 5.16
C THR A 164 2.50 7.02 4.52
N ARG A 165 2.75 7.84 3.49
CA ARG A 165 4.09 8.03 2.89
C ARG A 165 4.31 9.47 2.51
N ALA A 166 5.56 9.88 2.59
CA ALA A 166 6.01 11.21 2.20
C ALA A 166 7.41 11.16 1.61
N SER A 167 7.64 11.97 0.59
CA SER A 167 8.96 12.19 0.03
C SER A 167 9.10 13.62 -0.49
N MET A 168 10.36 14.03 -0.68
CA MET A 168 10.69 15.35 -1.23
C MET A 168 11.78 15.22 -2.28
N GLN A 169 11.68 16.04 -3.31
CA GLN A 169 12.70 16.20 -4.34
C GLN A 169 12.82 17.67 -4.72
N TRP A 170 14.01 18.08 -5.16
CA TRP A 170 14.21 19.38 -5.78
C TRP A 170 14.18 19.23 -7.31
N VAL A 171 13.23 19.87 -7.99
CA VAL A 171 13.12 19.82 -9.47
C VAL A 171 13.32 21.21 -10.06
N VAL A 172 12.25 22.00 -10.16
CA VAL A 172 12.29 23.44 -10.47
C VAL A 172 12.20 24.33 -9.21
N GLY A 173 12.16 23.66 -8.06
CA GLY A 173 11.91 24.14 -6.71
C GLY A 173 11.52 22.93 -5.84
N PRO A 174 11.19 23.13 -4.55
CA PRO A 174 10.85 22.01 -3.67
C PRO A 174 9.51 21.39 -4.10
N ALA A 175 9.56 20.09 -4.38
CA ALA A 175 8.42 19.24 -4.71
C ALA A 175 8.17 18.25 -3.56
N TYR A 176 6.98 18.31 -2.99
CA TYR A 176 6.54 17.43 -1.91
C TYR A 176 5.53 16.43 -2.46
N PHE A 177 5.72 15.15 -2.16
CA PHE A 177 4.85 14.07 -2.59
C PHE A 177 4.32 13.34 -1.36
N VAL A 178 3.02 13.07 -1.35
CA VAL A 178 2.35 12.43 -0.21
C VAL A 178 1.37 11.36 -0.68
N GLU A 179 1.30 10.28 0.07
CA GLU A 179 0.26 9.27 -0.02
C GLU A 179 -0.47 9.22 1.32
N PHE A 180 -1.79 9.38 1.30
CA PHE A 180 -2.54 9.64 2.53
C PHE A 180 -3.95 9.05 2.46
N LEU A 181 -4.50 8.72 3.64
CA LEU A 181 -5.89 8.33 3.77
C LEU A 181 -6.76 9.56 4.01
N ILE A 182 -7.98 9.49 3.50
CA ILE A 182 -9.02 10.49 3.69
C ILE A 182 -10.23 9.85 4.35
N GLN A 183 -10.95 10.63 5.15
CA GLN A 183 -12.15 10.19 5.86
C GLN A 183 -13.30 11.13 5.53
N GLU A 184 -14.47 10.57 5.24
CA GLU A 184 -15.70 11.33 5.01
C GLU A 184 -16.08 12.16 6.25
N THR A 185 -16.62 13.35 6.01
CA THR A 185 -17.07 14.27 7.06
C THR A 185 -18.59 14.43 7.05
N SER A 186 -19.13 15.00 8.13
CA SER A 186 -20.56 15.28 8.25
C SER A 186 -21.07 16.39 7.32
N CYS A 187 -20.19 17.14 6.66
CA CYS A 187 -20.56 18.24 5.78
C CYS A 187 -20.90 17.76 4.36
N SER A 188 -22.11 18.07 3.91
CA SER A 188 -22.54 17.90 2.53
C SER A 188 -21.99 19.01 1.63
N LYS A 189 -21.65 18.66 0.38
CA LYS A 189 -21.31 19.64 -0.66
C LYS A 189 -22.53 20.40 -1.20
N ALA A 190 -23.74 19.92 -0.93
CA ALA A 190 -24.97 20.62 -1.30
C ALA A 190 -25.20 21.86 -0.41
N ASP A 191 -24.64 21.87 0.80
CA ASP A 191 -24.73 22.98 1.73
C ASP A 191 -23.61 23.99 1.48
N THR A 192 -23.91 25.29 1.65
CA THR A 192 -22.88 26.33 1.59
C THR A 192 -22.04 26.29 2.87
N VAL A 193 -20.92 25.56 2.81
CA VAL A 193 -19.94 25.50 3.89
C VAL A 193 -18.90 26.61 3.68
N ALA A 194 -18.83 27.57 4.59
CA ALA A 194 -17.87 28.68 4.52
C ALA A 194 -16.43 28.25 4.84
N ASP A 195 -16.27 27.25 5.71
CA ASP A 195 -14.98 26.71 6.11
C ASP A 195 -15.05 25.19 6.30
N ILE A 196 -14.43 24.44 5.39
CA ILE A 196 -14.39 22.97 5.40
C ILE A 196 -13.61 22.45 6.61
N SER A 197 -12.72 23.25 7.20
CA SER A 197 -11.94 22.82 8.38
C SER A 197 -12.81 22.61 9.64
N MET A 198 -14.03 23.15 9.65
CA MET A 198 -15.01 22.96 10.71
C MET A 198 -15.84 21.68 10.56
N CYS A 199 -15.65 20.94 9.46
CA CYS A 199 -16.38 19.72 9.18
C CYS A 199 -15.81 18.55 9.99
N GLU A 200 -16.59 18.06 10.95
CA GLU A 200 -16.18 16.94 11.78
C GLU A 200 -16.12 15.63 10.96
N PRO A 201 -15.03 14.84 11.08
CA PRO A 201 -14.95 13.51 10.49
C PRO A 201 -16.06 12.61 11.06
N LEU A 202 -16.69 11.82 10.20
CA LEU A 202 -17.65 10.80 10.63
C LEU A 202 -16.93 9.68 11.40
N PRO A 203 -17.61 8.96 12.30
CA PRO A 203 -17.05 7.77 12.94
C PRO A 203 -16.53 6.76 11.90
N SER A 204 -15.40 6.11 12.15
CA SER A 204 -14.75 5.21 11.16
C SER A 204 -15.62 4.04 10.70
N GLU A 205 -16.62 3.64 11.49
CA GLU A 205 -17.57 2.57 11.14
C GLU A 205 -18.60 3.00 10.08
N GLU A 206 -18.84 4.30 9.97
CA GLU A 206 -19.83 4.90 9.07
C GLU A 206 -19.17 5.67 7.92
N ALA A 207 -17.96 6.18 8.14
CA ALA A 207 -17.25 7.03 7.20
C ALA A 207 -16.70 6.25 6.00
N GLN A 208 -16.89 6.79 4.79
CA GLN A 208 -16.11 6.33 3.65
C GLN A 208 -14.62 6.71 3.85
N ILE A 209 -13.75 5.70 3.81
CA ILE A 209 -12.29 5.88 3.83
C ILE A 209 -11.74 5.75 2.41
N GLY A 210 -11.01 6.77 1.97
CA GLY A 210 -10.33 6.80 0.69
C GLY A 210 -8.81 6.78 0.83
N PHE A 211 -8.12 6.49 -0.27
CA PHE A 211 -6.67 6.62 -0.39
C PHE A 211 -6.34 7.57 -1.54
N CYS A 212 -5.42 8.49 -1.30
CA CYS A 212 -5.06 9.53 -2.24
C CYS A 212 -3.54 9.64 -2.40
N LYS A 213 -3.12 10.05 -3.60
CA LYS A 213 -1.76 10.50 -3.91
C LYS A 213 -1.80 11.98 -4.27
N GLY A 214 -1.06 12.80 -3.55
CA GLY A 214 -0.98 14.24 -3.76
C GLY A 214 0.43 14.71 -3.99
N SER A 215 0.57 15.84 -4.68
CA SER A 215 1.85 16.55 -4.73
C SER A 215 1.68 18.06 -4.79
N VAL A 216 2.65 18.77 -4.20
CA VAL A 216 2.77 20.22 -4.27
C VAL A 216 4.18 20.58 -4.72
N VAL A 217 4.27 21.25 -5.87
CA VAL A 217 5.54 21.74 -6.43
C VAL A 217 5.55 23.26 -6.36
N ASN A 218 6.47 23.81 -5.57
CA ASN A 218 6.64 25.25 -5.46
C ASN A 218 7.70 25.70 -6.46
N SER A 219 7.28 26.26 -7.60
CA SER A 219 8.19 26.91 -8.53
C SER A 219 8.32 28.41 -8.20
N PRO A 220 9.35 29.12 -8.70
CA PRO A 220 9.51 30.56 -8.46
C PRO A 220 8.35 31.43 -8.97
N ARG A 221 7.55 30.93 -9.92
CA ARG A 221 6.46 31.69 -10.57
C ARG A 221 5.08 31.23 -10.14
N GLU A 222 4.91 29.94 -9.92
CA GLU A 222 3.61 29.31 -9.69
C GLU A 222 3.72 28.07 -8.82
N LYS A 223 2.62 27.75 -8.13
CA LYS A 223 2.48 26.55 -7.30
C LYS A 223 1.62 25.53 -8.04
N PHE A 224 2.13 24.33 -8.25
CA PHE A 224 1.41 23.24 -8.91
C PHE A 224 0.93 22.24 -7.86
N VAL A 225 -0.38 21.96 -7.85
CA VAL A 225 -1.02 20.99 -6.95
C VAL A 225 -1.67 19.88 -7.77
N THR A 226 -1.30 18.63 -7.50
CA THR A 226 -1.92 17.44 -8.10
C THR A 226 -2.52 16.54 -7.03
N ILE A 227 -3.58 15.84 -7.40
CA ILE A 227 -4.27 14.90 -6.53
C ILE A 227 -4.90 13.80 -7.38
N SER A 228 -4.78 12.56 -6.91
CA SER A 228 -5.48 11.39 -7.44
C SER A 228 -5.99 10.58 -6.27
N CYS A 229 -7.30 10.44 -6.21
CA CYS A 229 -8.04 9.48 -5.39
C CYS A 229 -8.95 8.73 -6.39
#